data_AF-A0A0P9P2K7-F1
#
_entry.id   AF-A0A0P9P2K7-F1
#
_cell.length_a   1.000
_cell.length_b   1.000
_cell.length_c   1.000
_cell.angle_alpha   90.00
_cell.angle_beta   90.00
_cell.angle_gamma   90.00
#
_symmetry.space_group_name_H-M   'P 1'
#
loop_
_entity.id
_entity.type
_entity.pdbx_description
1 polymer ?
#
loop_
_entity_poly.entity_id
_entity_poly.type
_entity_poly.pdbx_seq_one_letter_code
_entity_poly.pdbx_strand_id
1 'polypeptide(L)'
;MHTLCALLDELAPAAARQVINQKTGEPVSNYAELITYVTDRPGHDRRYAIDARKIERELGWKPAETFDTGIRKTVEWYLTNRKWVSGVMDGSYRDWIVQQYEASNA
;
A
#
# COMPACT_ATOMS: atom_id res chain seq x y z
N MET A 1 -7.39 4.59 -0.16
CA MET A 1 -6.16 5.18 0.40
C MET A 1 -6.31 5.57 1.87
N HIS A 2 -7.36 6.31 2.27
CA HIS A 2 -7.52 6.75 3.66
C HIS A 2 -7.57 5.62 4.71
N THR A 3 -8.14 4.44 4.39
CA THR A 3 -8.13 3.27 5.30
C THR A 3 -6.72 2.82 5.66
N LEU A 4 -5.78 2.80 4.71
CA LEU A 4 -4.40 2.42 4.97
C LEU A 4 -3.70 3.42 5.89
N CYS A 5 -3.88 4.72 5.64
CA CYS A 5 -3.31 5.77 6.49
C CYS A 5 -3.84 5.64 7.93
N ALA A 6 -5.16 5.50 8.10
CA ALA A 6 -5.77 5.33 9.42
C ALA A 6 -5.27 4.07 10.15
N LEU A 7 -5.11 2.95 9.44
CA LEU A 7 -4.56 1.73 10.03
C LEU A 7 -3.11 1.90 10.48
N LEU A 8 -2.29 2.63 9.72
CA LEU A 8 -0.91 2.92 10.11
C LEU A 8 -0.84 3.91 11.26
N ASP A 9 -1.71 4.93 11.28
CA ASP A 9 -1.82 5.87 12.41
C ASP A 9 -2.21 5.14 13.71
N GLU A 10 -3.05 4.10 13.63
CA GLU A 10 -3.44 3.25 14.76
C GLU A 10 -2.33 2.26 15.18
N LEU A 11 -1.86 1.44 14.24
CA LEU A 11 -1.00 0.28 14.52
C LEU A 11 0.48 0.63 14.64
N ALA A 12 0.89 1.74 14.03
CA ALA A 12 2.29 2.12 13.88
C ALA A 12 2.45 3.65 13.81
N PRO A 13 2.02 4.41 14.84
CA PRO A 13 1.87 5.86 14.75
C PRO A 13 3.14 6.57 14.23
N ALA A 14 2.96 7.52 13.31
CA ALA A 14 4.06 8.22 12.64
C ALA A 14 5.04 8.88 13.63
N ALA A 15 4.51 9.51 14.69
CA ALA A 15 5.31 10.12 15.75
C ALA A 15 6.15 9.09 16.54
N ALA A 16 5.56 7.94 16.91
CA ALA A 16 6.28 6.87 17.60
C ALA A 16 7.40 6.26 16.75
N ARG A 17 7.24 6.33 15.42
CA ARG A 17 8.21 5.83 14.44
C ARG A 17 9.14 6.92 13.87
N GLN A 18 9.01 8.16 14.35
CA GLN A 18 9.78 9.32 13.89
C GLN A 18 9.78 9.46 12.37
N VAL A 19 8.61 9.28 11.76
CA VAL A 19 8.47 9.39 10.30
C VAL A 19 8.64 10.85 9.89
N ILE A 20 9.51 11.09 8.92
CA ILE A 20 9.78 12.41 8.34
C ILE A 20 9.23 12.45 6.91
N ASN A 21 8.64 13.57 6.54
CA ASN A 21 8.28 13.83 5.15
C ASN A 21 9.56 14.17 4.38
N GLN A 22 9.95 13.33 3.43
CA GLN A 22 11.20 13.50 2.69
C GLN A 22 11.24 14.79 1.84
N LYS A 23 10.09 15.37 1.49
CA LYS A 23 10.03 16.61 0.71
C LYS A 23 10.21 17.86 1.56
N THR A 24 9.65 17.89 2.76
CA THR A 24 9.70 19.07 3.65
C THR A 24 10.78 18.97 4.73
N GLY A 25 11.24 17.75 5.04
CA GLY A 25 12.14 17.49 6.16
C GLY A 25 11.44 17.53 7.53
N GLU A 26 10.12 17.70 7.56
CA GLU A 26 9.36 17.89 8.79
C GLU A 26 8.79 16.55 9.33
N PRO A 27 8.58 16.44 10.66
CA PRO A 27 7.87 15.32 11.26
C PRO A 27 6.44 15.18 10.71
N VAL A 28 6.04 13.95 10.43
CA VAL A 28 4.68 13.62 9.95
C VAL A 28 3.75 13.42 11.13
N SER A 29 2.61 14.13 11.13
CA SER A 29 1.61 13.98 12.19
C SER A 29 0.64 12.83 11.92
N ASN A 30 0.30 12.59 10.64
CA ASN A 30 -0.50 11.44 10.20
C ASN A 30 -0.07 10.96 8.81
N TYR A 31 -0.28 9.68 8.51
CA TYR A 31 0.19 9.08 7.25
C TYR A 31 -0.48 9.64 5.97
N ALA A 32 -1.60 10.38 6.06
CA ALA A 32 -2.23 10.97 4.89
C ALA A 32 -1.42 12.15 4.30
N GLU A 33 -0.59 12.82 5.11
CA GLU A 33 0.32 13.87 4.68
C GLU A 33 1.39 13.40 3.68
N LEU A 34 1.63 12.08 3.64
CA LEU A 34 2.61 11.47 2.73
C LEU A 34 2.04 11.15 1.34
N ILE A 35 0.76 11.40 1.09
CA ILE A 35 0.15 11.14 -0.22
C ILE A 35 0.68 12.15 -1.24
N THR A 36 1.25 11.64 -2.34
CA THR A 36 1.65 12.43 -3.51
C THR A 36 0.94 11.90 -4.74
N TYR A 37 0.28 12.78 -5.49
CA TYR A 37 -0.24 12.46 -6.82
C TYR A 37 0.89 12.55 -7.85
N VAL A 38 0.96 11.57 -8.73
CA VAL A 38 1.92 11.48 -9.83
C VAL A 38 1.16 11.38 -11.15
N THR A 39 1.89 11.52 -12.25
CA THR A 39 1.33 11.32 -13.60
C THR A 39 0.64 9.96 -13.70
N ASP A 40 -0.56 9.95 -14.27
CA ASP A 40 -1.33 8.71 -14.44
C ASP A 40 -0.65 7.77 -15.44
N ARG A 41 -0.88 6.47 -15.27
CA ARG A 41 -0.28 5.44 -16.12
C ARG A 41 -0.86 5.50 -17.54
N PRO A 42 -0.05 5.47 -18.61
CA PRO A 42 -0.55 5.30 -19.96
C PRO A 42 -1.40 4.03 -20.10
N GLY A 43 -2.62 4.17 -20.63
CA GLY A 43 -3.56 3.06 -20.79
C GLY A 43 -4.17 2.54 -19.48
N HIS A 44 -4.35 3.40 -18.47
CA HIS A 44 -4.99 3.02 -17.22
C HIS A 44 -6.49 2.69 -17.41
N ASP A 45 -6.80 1.39 -17.45
CA ASP A 45 -8.18 0.90 -17.32
C ASP A 45 -8.75 1.30 -15.96
N ARG A 46 -9.75 2.19 -15.98
CA ARG A 46 -10.25 2.84 -14.75
C ARG A 46 -11.11 1.95 -13.86
N ARG A 47 -11.61 0.82 -14.39
CA ARG A 47 -12.57 -0.02 -13.67
C ARG A 47 -12.43 -1.48 -14.07
N TYR A 48 -12.02 -2.29 -13.09
CA TYR A 48 -12.21 -3.73 -13.11
C TYR A 48 -13.33 -4.10 -12.15
N ALA A 49 -14.23 -4.98 -12.59
CA ALA A 49 -15.28 -5.54 -11.77
C ALA A 49 -15.53 -6.99 -12.22
N ILE A 50 -15.49 -7.91 -11.26
CA ILE A 50 -15.70 -9.35 -11.50
C ILE A 50 -17.05 -9.76 -10.90
N ASP A 51 -17.82 -10.52 -11.67
CA ASP A 51 -19.01 -11.21 -11.18
C ASP A 51 -18.64 -12.64 -10.76
N ALA A 52 -18.60 -12.88 -9.45
CA ALA A 52 -18.23 -14.17 -8.87
C ALA A 52 -19.42 -15.12 -8.64
N ARG A 53 -20.65 -14.76 -9.07
CA ARG A 53 -21.86 -15.55 -8.76
C ARG A 53 -21.82 -16.99 -9.29
N LYS A 54 -21.05 -17.26 -10.35
CA LYS A 54 -20.88 -18.61 -10.88
C LYS A 54 -20.19 -19.53 -9.87
N ILE A 55 -19.03 -19.11 -9.36
CA ILE A 55 -18.25 -19.91 -8.40
C ILE A 55 -18.97 -20.03 -7.05
N GLU A 56 -19.70 -18.98 -6.64
CA GLU A 56 -20.56 -19.04 -5.45
C GLU A 56 -21.66 -20.10 -5.58
N ARG A 57 -22.35 -20.15 -6.72
CA ARG A 57 -23.44 -21.11 -6.95
C ARG A 57 -22.96 -22.53 -7.15
N GLU A 58 -21.90 -22.72 -7.94
CA GLU A 58 -21.48 -24.05 -8.37
C GLU A 58 -20.58 -24.73 -7.34
N LEU A 59 -19.76 -23.97 -6.63
CA LEU A 59 -18.77 -24.50 -5.67
C LEU A 59 -19.04 -24.07 -4.23
N GLY A 60 -20.06 -23.25 -3.97
CA GLY A 60 -20.35 -22.73 -2.63
C GLY A 60 -19.29 -21.77 -2.09
N TRP A 61 -18.34 -21.34 -2.93
CA TRP A 61 -17.26 -20.45 -2.51
C TRP A 61 -17.81 -19.10 -2.07
N LYS A 62 -17.27 -18.55 -0.99
CA LYS A 62 -17.48 -17.17 -0.56
C LYS A 62 -16.17 -16.61 -0.03
N PRO A 63 -15.92 -15.29 -0.16
CA PRO A 63 -14.74 -14.68 0.44
C PRO A 63 -14.81 -14.81 1.96
N ALA A 64 -13.72 -15.26 2.57
CA ALA A 64 -13.59 -15.32 4.02
C ALA A 64 -13.30 -13.93 4.65
N GLU A 65 -12.81 -13.00 3.83
CA GLU A 65 -12.41 -11.66 4.26
C GLU A 65 -13.24 -10.59 3.53
N THR A 66 -13.51 -9.51 4.24
CA THR A 66 -13.90 -8.24 3.63
C THR A 66 -12.65 -7.44 3.27
N PHE A 67 -12.80 -6.33 2.54
CA PHE A 67 -11.67 -5.44 2.31
C PHE A 67 -11.04 -4.96 3.63
N ASP A 68 -11.86 -4.52 4.58
CA ASP A 68 -11.39 -3.94 5.85
C ASP A 68 -10.65 -4.96 6.72
N THR A 69 -11.16 -6.20 6.81
CA THR A 69 -10.48 -7.26 7.57
C THR A 69 -9.19 -7.70 6.89
N GLY A 70 -9.20 -7.83 5.55
CA GLY A 70 -8.03 -8.22 4.77
C GLY A 70 -6.91 -7.19 4.78
N ILE A 71 -7.23 -5.90 4.61
CA ILE A 71 -6.22 -4.84 4.58
C ILE A 71 -5.57 -4.63 5.95
N ARG A 72 -6.32 -4.74 7.05
CA ARG A 72 -5.75 -4.73 8.42
C ARG A 72 -4.75 -5.86 8.62
N LYS A 73 -5.15 -7.11 8.34
CA LYS A 73 -4.26 -8.28 8.45
C LYS A 73 -3.01 -8.14 7.60
N THR A 74 -3.16 -7.55 6.42
CA THR A 74 -2.03 -7.26 5.53
C THR A 74 -1.06 -6.27 6.17
N VAL A 75 -1.54 -5.13 6.69
CA VAL A 75 -0.69 -4.13 7.37
C VAL A 75 0.04 -4.76 8.56
N GLU A 76 -0.69 -5.48 9.43
CA GLU A 76 -0.12 -6.20 10.58
C GLU A 76 0.97 -7.19 10.16
N TRP A 77 0.73 -7.94 9.07
CA TRP A 77 1.71 -8.88 8.54
C TRP A 77 3.00 -8.16 8.11
N TYR A 78 2.90 -7.05 7.37
CA TYR A 78 4.10 -6.28 6.96
C TYR A 78 4.85 -5.62 8.13
N LEU A 79 4.14 -5.22 9.19
CA LEU A 79 4.75 -4.67 10.41
C LEU A 79 5.51 -5.75 11.19
N THR A 80 4.99 -6.97 11.23
CA THR A 80 5.56 -8.09 12.01
C THR A 80 6.61 -8.90 11.24
N ASN A 81 6.59 -8.92 9.90
CA ASN A 81 7.46 -9.76 9.07
C ASN A 81 8.64 -9.00 8.44
N ARG A 82 9.26 -8.06 9.18
CA ARG A 82 10.33 -7.18 8.64
C ARG A 82 11.52 -7.93 8.05
N LYS A 83 11.90 -9.07 8.63
CA LYS A 83 13.00 -9.91 8.10
C LYS A 83 12.71 -10.39 6.67
N TRP A 84 11.48 -10.82 6.42
CA TRP A 84 11.06 -11.26 5.10
C TRP A 84 11.07 -10.09 4.11
N VAL A 85 10.51 -8.95 4.51
CA VAL A 85 10.47 -7.74 3.68
C VAL A 85 11.88 -7.28 3.30
N SER A 86 12.81 -7.24 4.25
CA SER A 86 14.21 -6.90 3.97
C SER A 86 14.90 -7.89 3.02
N GLY A 87 14.52 -9.18 3.06
CA GLY A 87 15.09 -10.20 2.19
C GLY A 87 14.66 -10.08 0.72
N VAL A 88 13.44 -9.62 0.45
CA VAL A 88 12.95 -9.39 -0.93
C VAL A 88 13.33 -8.01 -1.47
N MET A 89 13.77 -7.10 -0.60
CA MET A 89 14.26 -5.76 -0.96
C MET A 89 15.79 -5.74 -1.11
N ASP A 90 16.37 -6.75 -1.75
CA ASP A 90 17.82 -6.94 -1.89
C ASP A 90 18.54 -5.88 -2.77
N GLY A 91 17.78 -4.94 -3.33
CA GLY A 91 18.27 -3.83 -4.14
C GLY A 91 18.05 -4.00 -5.63
N SER A 92 17.70 -5.20 -6.11
CA SER A 92 17.41 -5.48 -7.52
C SER A 92 16.23 -4.68 -8.08
N TYR A 93 15.32 -4.20 -7.22
CA TYR A 93 14.16 -3.40 -7.60
C TYR A 93 14.44 -1.90 -7.72
N ARG A 94 15.61 -1.41 -7.27
CA ARG A 94 15.90 0.03 -7.19
C ARG A 94 15.94 0.70 -8.55
N ASP A 95 16.61 0.10 -9.52
CA ASP A 95 16.70 0.63 -10.88
C ASP A 95 15.31 0.75 -11.52
N TRP A 96 14.43 -0.22 -11.22
CA TRP A 96 13.03 -0.17 -11.66
C TRP A 96 12.25 0.99 -11.01
N ILE A 97 12.46 1.26 -9.71
CA ILE A 97 11.82 2.40 -9.03
C ILE A 97 12.26 3.73 -9.65
N VAL A 98 13.57 3.91 -9.87
CA VAL A 98 14.12 5.12 -10.49
C VAL A 98 13.51 5.33 -11.88
N GLN A 99 13.51 4.28 -12.72
CA GLN A 99 12.99 4.34 -14.07
C GLN A 99 11.50 4.74 -14.12
N GLN A 100 10.68 4.23 -13.19
CA GLN A 100 9.23 4.43 -13.23
C GLN A 100 8.76 5.69 -12.50
N TYR A 101 9.45 6.10 -11.42
CA TYR A 101 8.96 7.14 -10.51
C TYR A 101 9.86 8.36 -10.40
N GLU A 102 11.16 8.27 -10.67
CA GLU A 102 12.07 9.43 -10.61
C GLU A 102 12.18 10.13 -11.96
N ALA A 103 12.25 9.38 -13.07
CA ALA A 103 12.23 9.95 -14.42
C ALA A 103 10.91 10.66 -14.77
N SER A 104 9.82 10.32 -14.06
CA SER A 104 8.47 10.86 -14.26
C SER A 104 8.20 12.18 -13.52
N ASN A 105 9.16 12.64 -12.69
CA ASN A 105 9.08 13.87 -11.89
C ASN A 105 10.03 14.99 -12.40
N ALA A 106 10.62 14.81 -13.59
CA ALA A 106 11.47 15.81 -14.26
C ALA A 106 10.70 16.62 -15.32
#